data_AF-A0A969TQE2-F1
#
_entry.id   AF-A0A969TQE2-F1
#
_cell.length_a   1.000
_cell.length_b   1.000
_cell.length_c   1.000
_cell.angle_alpha   90.00
_cell.angle_beta   90.00
_cell.angle_gamma   90.00
#
_symmetry.space_group_name_H-M   'P 1'
#
loop_
_entity.id
_entity.type
_entity.pdbx_description
1 polymer ?
#
loop_
_entity_poly.entity_id
_entity_poly.type
_entity_poly.pdbx_seq_one_letter_code
_entity_poly.pdbx_strand_id
1 'polypeptide(L)'
;MGNFDPHLKSSGDIEWGQRVAKFGYQQVYVDEICVAHPARSSFAQLFKRTVRLAGGMYDLYDKQSSSWLERNKMYVRELVKNLVPPVNFWLKILFKSNLKNLNQKLQVCWVMFLVRYISAGETLRLKLGGSSTRD
;
A
#
# COMPACT_ATOMS: atom_id res chain seq x y z
N MET A 1 7.64 -1.13 -25.48
CA MET A 1 7.52 -0.72 -24.06
C MET A 1 7.22 0.78 -24.05
N GLY A 2 6.08 1.18 -23.49
CA GLY A 2 5.64 2.59 -23.48
C GLY A 2 5.87 3.28 -22.14
N ASN A 3 5.51 4.55 -22.07
CA ASN A 3 5.58 5.39 -20.87
C ASN A 3 4.71 4.84 -19.71
N PHE A 4 4.91 5.40 -18.52
CA PHE A 4 3.97 5.24 -17.40
C PHE A 4 2.58 5.74 -17.79
N ASP A 5 1.56 5.13 -17.21
CA ASP A 5 0.18 5.57 -17.41
C ASP A 5 -0.05 6.93 -16.70
N PRO A 6 -0.38 8.01 -17.43
CA PRO A 6 -0.65 9.32 -16.83
C PRO A 6 -1.93 9.36 -15.98
N HIS A 7 -2.83 8.38 -16.11
CA HIS A 7 -4.06 8.31 -15.33
C HIS A 7 -3.84 7.77 -13.91
N LEU A 8 -2.71 7.12 -13.64
CA LEU A 8 -2.37 6.62 -12.30
C LEU A 8 -1.60 7.68 -11.50
N LYS A 9 -2.25 8.27 -10.49
CA LYS A 9 -1.62 9.25 -9.59
C LYS A 9 -0.58 8.63 -8.66
N SER A 10 -0.69 7.33 -8.42
CA SER A 10 0.24 6.50 -7.66
C SER A 10 0.18 5.06 -8.16
N SER A 11 1.12 4.21 -7.76
CA SER A 11 1.19 2.78 -8.14
C SER A 11 1.44 2.52 -9.64
N GLY A 12 1.91 3.54 -10.39
CA GLY A 12 2.30 3.39 -11.80
C GLY A 12 3.54 2.52 -12.00
N ASP A 13 4.43 2.46 -11.00
CA ASP A 13 5.55 1.51 -10.92
C ASP A 13 5.07 0.06 -10.86
N ILE A 14 4.03 -0.22 -10.06
CA ILE A 14 3.40 -1.54 -9.99
C ILE A 14 2.78 -1.92 -11.33
N GLU A 15 1.97 -1.03 -11.93
CA GLU A 15 1.36 -1.26 -13.25
C GLU A 15 2.41 -1.55 -14.31
N TRP A 16 3.43 -0.69 -14.38
CA TRP A 16 4.46 -0.78 -15.40
C TRP A 16 5.30 -2.04 -15.22
N GLY A 17 5.67 -2.38 -13.97
CA GLY A 17 6.39 -3.62 -13.67
C GLY A 17 5.58 -4.87 -14.07
N GLN A 18 4.28 -4.89 -13.78
CA GLN A 18 3.40 -5.99 -14.20
C GLN A 18 3.27 -6.06 -15.73
N ARG A 19 3.22 -4.91 -16.40
CA ARG A 19 3.19 -4.84 -17.87
C ARG A 19 4.50 -5.36 -18.46
N VAL A 20 5.65 -4.97 -17.91
CA VAL A 20 6.97 -5.46 -18.33
C VAL A 20 7.06 -6.98 -18.22
N ALA A 21 6.64 -7.54 -17.09
CA ALA A 21 6.59 -8.98 -16.87
C ALA A 21 5.66 -9.69 -17.88
N LYS A 22 4.48 -9.12 -18.16
CA LYS A 22 3.54 -9.65 -19.16
C LYS A 22 4.11 -9.66 -20.59
N PHE A 23 5.04 -8.77 -20.91
CA PHE A 23 5.77 -8.77 -22.19
C PHE A 23 6.91 -9.80 -22.25
N GLY A 24 7.11 -10.62 -21.21
CA GLY A 24 8.10 -11.69 -21.18
C GLY A 24 9.51 -11.25 -20.75
N TYR A 25 9.65 -10.04 -20.24
CA TYR A 25 10.93 -9.55 -19.73
C TYR A 25 11.20 -10.10 -18.33
N GLN A 26 12.42 -10.59 -18.11
CA GLN A 26 12.85 -11.07 -16.80
C GLN A 26 13.14 -9.89 -15.87
N GLN A 27 12.53 -9.93 -14.68
CA GLN A 27 12.81 -9.00 -13.59
C GLN A 27 13.78 -9.69 -12.61
N VAL A 28 14.93 -9.07 -12.33
CA VAL A 28 15.96 -9.61 -11.45
C VAL A 28 16.08 -8.72 -10.22
N TYR A 29 16.03 -9.33 -9.03
CA TYR A 29 16.38 -8.68 -7.78
C TYR A 29 17.89 -8.83 -7.54
N VAL A 30 18.57 -7.72 -7.27
CA VAL A 30 20.02 -7.66 -7.04
C VAL A 30 20.21 -7.17 -5.61
N ASP A 31 20.61 -8.06 -4.71
CA ASP A 31 20.67 -7.76 -3.27
C ASP A 31 21.90 -6.93 -2.90
N GLU A 32 22.91 -6.88 -3.76
CA GLU A 32 24.11 -6.06 -3.58
C GLU A 32 23.85 -4.56 -3.84
N ILE A 33 22.75 -4.22 -4.52
CA ILE A 33 22.40 -2.82 -4.84
C ILE A 33 21.54 -2.23 -3.71
N CYS A 34 22.11 -1.25 -3.01
CA CYS A 34 21.42 -0.51 -1.96
C CYS A 34 21.12 0.93 -2.40
N VAL A 35 19.85 1.34 -2.32
CA VAL A 35 19.43 2.73 -2.56
C VAL A 35 19.08 3.39 -1.24
N ALA A 36 19.80 4.45 -0.88
CA ALA A 36 19.52 5.24 0.30
C ALA A 36 18.26 6.09 0.09
N HIS A 37 17.14 5.68 0.70
CA HIS A 37 15.90 6.45 0.68
C HIS A 37 15.55 6.94 2.10
N PRO A 38 15.25 8.24 2.28
CA PRO A 38 14.90 8.76 3.59
C PRO A 38 13.61 8.14 4.12
N ALA A 39 13.65 7.62 5.34
CA ALA A 39 12.45 7.20 6.04
C ALA A 39 11.58 8.42 6.38
N ARG A 40 10.26 8.22 6.47
CA ARG A 40 9.36 9.28 6.94
C ARG A 40 9.55 9.46 8.44
N SER A 41 9.73 10.72 8.86
CA SER A 41 10.05 11.06 10.26
C SER A 41 8.85 11.57 11.05
N SER A 42 7.71 11.83 10.40
CA SER A 42 6.51 12.34 11.07
C SER A 42 5.25 11.59 10.70
N PHE A 43 4.28 11.61 11.63
CA PHE A 43 2.97 11.03 11.40
C PHE A 43 2.24 11.70 10.22
N ALA A 44 2.35 13.02 10.06
CA ALA A 44 1.75 13.73 8.94
C ALA A 44 2.29 13.23 7.57
N GLN A 45 3.60 12.97 7.48
CA GLN A 45 4.20 12.38 6.28
C GLN A 45 3.72 10.94 6.05
N LEU A 46 3.60 10.14 7.11
CA LEU A 46 3.05 8.78 7.02
C LEU A 46 1.59 8.76 6.60
N PHE A 47 0.78 9.67 7.13
CA PHE A 47 -0.63 9.84 6.77
C PHE A 47 -0.77 10.14 5.27
N LYS A 48 -0.11 11.19 4.78
CA LYS A 48 -0.13 11.56 3.35
C LYS A 48 0.32 10.41 2.45
N ARG A 49 1.41 9.74 2.82
CA ARG A 49 1.92 8.56 2.09
C ARG A 49 0.89 7.42 2.08
N THR A 50 0.20 7.21 3.18
CA THR A 50 -0.80 6.13 3.31
C THR A 50 -2.03 6.42 2.46
N VAL A 51 -2.57 7.63 2.53
CA VAL A 51 -3.69 8.08 1.69
C VAL A 51 -3.34 7.95 0.20
N ARG A 52 -2.17 8.46 -0.20
CA ARG A 52 -1.70 8.39 -1.59
C ARG A 52 -1.57 6.94 -2.10
N LEU A 53 -1.03 6.04 -1.27
CA LEU A 53 -0.89 4.63 -1.66
C LEU A 53 -2.24 3.91 -1.72
N ALA A 54 -3.14 4.15 -0.76
CA ALA A 54 -4.48 3.60 -0.78
C ALA A 54 -5.25 4.06 -2.03
N GLY A 55 -5.17 5.35 -2.36
CA GLY A 55 -5.73 5.91 -3.59
C GLY A 55 -5.12 5.33 -4.86
N GLY A 56 -3.79 5.18 -4.92
CA GLY A 56 -3.12 4.56 -6.06
C GLY A 56 -3.53 3.10 -6.27
N MET A 57 -3.66 2.34 -5.19
CA MET A 57 -4.15 0.96 -5.27
C MET A 57 -5.62 0.89 -5.70
N TYR A 58 -6.46 1.82 -5.24
CA TYR A 58 -7.84 1.93 -5.69
C TYR A 58 -7.93 2.19 -7.20
N ASP A 59 -7.20 3.20 -7.70
CA ASP A 59 -7.15 3.54 -9.13
C ASP A 59 -6.62 2.36 -9.96
N LEU A 60 -5.61 1.66 -9.46
CA LEU A 60 -5.04 0.48 -10.11
C LEU A 60 -6.07 -0.67 -10.20
N TYR A 61 -6.82 -0.93 -9.13
CA TYR A 61 -7.88 -1.95 -9.14
C TYR A 61 -9.02 -1.59 -10.08
N ASP A 62 -9.44 -0.33 -10.13
CA ASP A 62 -10.46 0.13 -11.06
C ASP A 62 -10.03 -0.12 -12.51
N LYS A 63 -8.76 0.19 -12.82
CA LYS A 63 -8.17 -0.03 -14.15
C LYS A 63 -8.05 -1.52 -14.52
N GLN A 64 -7.65 -2.37 -13.57
CA GLN A 64 -7.37 -3.79 -13.86
C GLN A 64 -8.62 -4.66 -13.90
N SER A 65 -9.73 -4.19 -13.32
CA SER A 65 -10.95 -4.97 -13.23
C SER A 65 -11.69 -4.96 -14.57
N SER A 66 -12.01 -6.14 -15.08
CA SER A 66 -12.79 -6.28 -16.31
C SER A 66 -14.29 -6.12 -16.09
N SER A 67 -14.73 -6.33 -14.84
CA SER A 67 -16.15 -6.29 -14.45
C SER A 67 -16.38 -5.55 -13.14
N TRP A 68 -17.63 -5.08 -12.96
CA TRP A 68 -18.07 -4.45 -11.72
C TRP A 68 -17.93 -5.38 -10.50
N LEU A 69 -18.16 -6.70 -10.68
CA LEU A 69 -18.04 -7.68 -9.60
C LEU A 69 -16.59 -7.88 -9.16
N GLU A 70 -15.66 -8.03 -10.10
CA GLU A 70 -14.23 -8.16 -9.80
C GLU A 70 -13.73 -6.94 -9.02
N ARG A 71 -14.09 -5.75 -9.49
CA ARG A 71 -13.74 -4.49 -8.84
C ARG A 71 -14.21 -4.45 -7.39
N ASN A 72 -15.48 -4.74 -7.14
CA ASN A 72 -16.01 -4.74 -5.77
C ASN A 72 -15.36 -5.82 -4.90
N LYS A 73 -15.08 -6.99 -5.46
CA LYS A 73 -14.38 -8.06 -4.73
C LYS A 73 -12.99 -7.62 -4.31
N MET A 74 -12.23 -6.95 -5.18
CA MET A 74 -10.91 -6.43 -4.84
C MET A 74 -10.99 -5.35 -3.75
N TYR A 75 -11.95 -4.44 -3.83
CA TYR A 75 -12.16 -3.41 -2.80
C TYR A 75 -12.56 -3.99 -1.45
N VAL A 76 -13.53 -4.90 -1.41
CA VAL A 76 -13.94 -5.56 -0.16
C VAL A 76 -12.78 -6.33 0.42
N ARG A 77 -12.00 -7.04 -0.40
CA ARG A 77 -10.81 -7.74 0.06
C ARG A 77 -9.79 -6.78 0.69
N GLU A 78 -9.49 -5.65 0.06
CA GLU A 78 -8.54 -4.67 0.60
C GLU A 78 -9.08 -3.99 1.87
N LEU A 79 -10.38 -3.68 1.91
CA LEU A 79 -11.03 -3.11 3.08
C LEU A 79 -10.99 -4.07 4.28
N VAL A 80 -11.41 -5.33 4.08
CA VAL A 80 -11.36 -6.38 5.12
C VAL A 80 -9.91 -6.60 5.56
N LYS A 81 -8.98 -6.68 4.62
CA LYS A 81 -7.54 -6.82 4.93
C LYS A 81 -7.04 -5.66 5.78
N ASN A 82 -7.55 -4.44 5.67
CA ASN A 82 -7.10 -3.31 6.48
C ASN A 82 -7.86 -3.16 7.80
N LEU A 83 -9.12 -3.59 7.87
CA LEU A 83 -9.94 -3.56 9.09
C LEU A 83 -9.62 -4.71 10.06
N VAL A 84 -9.30 -5.91 9.55
CA VAL A 84 -8.99 -7.07 10.40
C VAL A 84 -7.63 -6.85 11.06
N PRO A 85 -7.50 -6.80 12.40
CA PRO A 85 -6.22 -6.53 13.07
C PRO A 85 -5.13 -7.54 12.65
N PRO A 86 -3.87 -7.12 12.45
CA PRO A 86 -2.85 -7.97 11.88
C PRO A 86 -2.18 -8.76 13.02
N VAL A 87 -2.95 -9.62 13.69
CA VAL A 87 -2.53 -10.31 14.92
C VAL A 87 -1.21 -11.04 14.74
N ASN A 88 -0.99 -11.71 13.61
CA ASN A 88 0.27 -12.40 13.30
C ASN A 88 1.46 -11.44 13.24
N PHE A 89 1.26 -10.23 12.72
CA PHE A 89 2.28 -9.19 12.70
C PHE A 89 2.57 -8.70 14.12
N TRP A 90 1.54 -8.41 14.93
CA TRP A 90 1.73 -7.99 16.32
C TRP A 90 2.46 -9.05 17.15
N LEU A 91 2.09 -10.32 17.02
CA LEU A 91 2.79 -11.44 17.67
C LEU A 91 4.25 -11.52 17.21
N LYS A 92 4.52 -11.34 15.91
CA LYS A 92 5.90 -11.31 15.40
C LYS A 92 6.70 -10.12 15.98
N ILE A 93 6.09 -8.94 16.11
CA ILE A 93 6.75 -7.78 16.72
C ILE A 93 7.00 -7.99 18.21
N LEU A 94 6.05 -8.55 18.94
CA LEU A 94 6.18 -8.75 20.38
C LEU A 94 7.22 -9.83 20.70
N PHE A 95 7.17 -10.98 20.01
CA PHE A 95 7.94 -12.18 20.36
C PHE A 95 9.18 -12.43 19.49
N LYS A 96 9.26 -11.90 18.26
CA LYS A 96 10.31 -12.24 17.29
C LYS A 96 11.05 -11.02 16.70
N SER A 97 10.86 -9.82 17.23
CA SER A 97 11.57 -8.64 16.74
C SER A 97 12.90 -8.42 17.46
N ASN A 98 13.87 -7.89 16.73
CA ASN A 98 15.14 -7.39 17.27
C ASN A 98 14.98 -6.02 17.96
N LEU A 99 13.75 -5.59 18.26
CA LEU A 99 13.48 -4.32 18.94
C LEU A 99 13.84 -4.47 20.42
N LYS A 100 14.72 -3.59 20.89
CA LYS A 100 15.29 -3.66 22.24
C LYS A 100 14.23 -3.39 23.32
N ASN A 101 13.30 -2.46 23.07
CA ASN A 101 12.41 -1.92 24.09
C ASN A 101 10.94 -2.24 23.83
N LEU A 102 10.17 -2.48 24.90
CA LEU A 102 8.71 -2.68 24.81
C LEU A 102 8.00 -1.45 24.24
N ASN A 103 8.48 -0.24 24.55
CA ASN A 103 7.93 1.00 24.00
C ASN A 103 8.04 1.04 22.47
N GLN A 104 9.18 0.64 21.90
CA GLN A 104 9.36 0.58 20.44
C GLN A 104 8.42 -0.45 19.80
N LYS A 105 8.22 -1.61 20.46
CA LYS A 105 7.28 -2.63 19.99
C LYS A 105 5.84 -2.09 19.95
N LEU A 106 5.40 -1.43 21.03
CA LEU A 106 4.08 -0.79 21.11
C LEU A 106 3.93 0.33 20.08
N GLN A 107 4.95 1.18 19.90
CA GLN A 107 4.96 2.24 18.89
C GLN A 107 4.78 1.68 17.47
N VAL A 108 5.50 0.62 17.11
CA VAL A 108 5.37 -0.02 15.79
C VAL A 108 3.97 -0.61 15.60
N CYS A 109 3.42 -1.30 16.61
CA CYS A 109 2.06 -1.82 16.56
C CYS A 109 1.03 -0.70 16.39
N TRP A 110 1.20 0.42 17.10
CA TRP A 110 0.34 1.60 17.02
C TRP A 110 0.41 2.28 15.65
N VAL A 111 1.62 2.51 15.11
CA VAL A 111 1.80 3.06 13.76
C VAL A 111 1.16 2.16 12.71
N MET A 112 1.34 0.84 12.83
CA MET A 112 0.73 -0.12 11.90
C MET A 112 -0.79 -0.15 12.00
N PHE A 113 -1.34 -0.01 13.21
CA PHE A 113 -2.78 0.18 13.40
C PHE A 113 -3.24 1.43 12.65
N LEU A 114 -2.63 2.59 12.91
CA LEU A 114 -3.01 3.84 12.24
C LEU A 114 -2.93 3.75 10.71
N VAL A 115 -1.83 3.23 10.16
CA VAL A 115 -1.65 3.08 8.70
C VAL A 115 -2.78 2.25 8.09
N ARG A 116 -3.20 1.16 8.74
CA ARG A 116 -4.25 0.28 8.19
C ARG A 116 -5.62 0.94 8.27
N TYR A 117 -5.95 1.60 9.38
CA TYR A 117 -7.24 2.27 9.52
C TYR A 117 -7.35 3.51 8.63
N ILE A 118 -6.26 4.25 8.41
CA ILE A 118 -6.21 5.32 7.41
C ILE A 118 -6.42 4.75 6.00
N SER A 119 -5.77 3.63 5.67
CA SER A 119 -5.95 2.97 4.36
C SER A 119 -7.39 2.51 4.14
N ALA A 120 -8.03 1.93 5.18
CA ALA A 120 -9.43 1.52 5.13
C ALA A 120 -10.37 2.72 4.97
N GLY A 121 -10.15 3.79 5.73
CA GLY A 121 -10.93 5.02 5.66
C GLY A 121 -10.83 5.69 4.29
N GLU A 122 -9.63 5.74 3.71
CA GLU A 122 -9.42 6.27 2.36
C GLU A 122 -10.10 5.42 1.30
N THR A 123 -9.99 4.09 1.40
CA THR A 123 -10.68 3.16 0.49
C THR A 123 -12.19 3.38 0.53
N LEU A 124 -12.77 3.59 1.71
CA LEU A 124 -14.19 3.88 1.87
C LEU A 124 -14.56 5.24 1.28
N ARG A 125 -13.76 6.29 1.53
CA ARG A 125 -13.95 7.64 0.96
C ARG A 125 -14.01 7.60 -0.56
N LEU A 126 -13.08 6.88 -1.20
CA LEU A 126 -13.02 6.73 -2.65
C LEU A 126 -14.23 5.95 -3.19
N LYS A 127 -14.65 4.91 -2.46
CA LYS A 127 -15.84 4.14 -2.83
C LYS A 127 -17.13 4.96 -2.76
N LEU A 128 -17.20 5.93 -1.85
CA LEU A 128 -18.32 6.87 -1.70
C LEU A 128 -18.27 8.05 -2.69
N GLY A 129 -17.39 8.01 -3.70
CA GLY A 129 -17.29 9.03 -4.75
C GLY A 129 -16.16 10.04 -4.55
N GLY A 130 -15.29 9.84 -3.56
CA GLY A 130 -14.05 10.61 -3.43
C GLY A 130 -13.07 10.33 -4.58
N SER A 131 -12.18 11.28 -4.84
CA SER A 131 -11.10 11.12 -5.82
C SER A 131 -9.74 10.95 -5.14
N SER A 132 -8.88 10.14 -5.76
CA SER A 132 -7.50 9.92 -5.30
C SER A 132 -6.69 11.21 -5.35
N THR A 133 -5.84 11.43 -4.34
CA THR A 133 -4.95 12.60 -4.27
C THR A 133 -3.52 12.24 -4.63
N ARG A 134 -2.76 13.23 -5.11
CA ARG A 134 -1.31 13.08 -5.37
C ARG A 134 -0.44 13.62 -4.24
N ASP A 135 -0.98 14.50 -3.38
CA ASP A 135 -0.27 15.31 -2.37
C ASP A 135 -0.85 15.24 -0.94
#